data_AF-A0A0C4DGD4-F1
#
_entry.id   AF-A0A0C4DGD4-F1
#
_cell.length_a   1.000
_cell.length_b   1.000
_cell.length_c   1.000
_cell.angle_alpha   90.00
_cell.angle_beta   90.00
_cell.angle_gamma   90.00
#
_symmetry.space_group_name_H-M   'P 1'
#
loop_
_entity.id
_entity.type
_entity.pdbx_description
1 polymer ?
#
loop_
_entity_poly.entity_id
_entity_poly.type
_entity_poly.pdbx_seq_one_letter_code
_entity_poly.pdbx_strand_id
1 'polypeptide(L)'
;MPFTLHLRSRLPSAIRSLILQKKPNIRNTSSMAGELRPASLVVLPRSLAPAFERFCQVNTGPLPLLGQSEPEKWMLPPQGAISETRMGHPQFWKYEFGACTGSLASLEQYSEQLKDMVAFFLGCSFSLEEALEKAGLPRRDPAGHSQAGAYKTTVPCVTHAGFCCPLVVTMRPIPKDKLEGLVRACCSLGGEQGQPVHMGDPELLGIKELSKPAYGDAMVCPPGEVPVFWPSPLTSLGAVSSCETPLAFASIPGCTVMTDLKDAKAPPGCLTPERIPEVHHISQDPLHYSIASVSASQKIRELESMIGIDPGNRGIGHLLCKDELLKASLSLSHARSVLITTGFPTHFNHEPPEETDGPPGAVALVAFLQALEKEVAIIVDQRAWNLHQKIVEDAVEQGVLKTQIPILTYQGGSVEAAQAFLCKNGDPQTP
;
A
#
# COMPACT_ATOMS: atom_id res chain seq x y z
N MET A 1 9.84 -9.62 56.96
CA MET A 1 8.74 -10.44 57.51
C MET A 1 7.55 -9.52 57.74
N PRO A 2 6.57 -9.55 56.84
CA PRO A 2 5.20 -9.80 57.28
C PRO A 2 4.33 -10.61 56.29
N PHE A 3 3.42 -11.40 56.88
CA PHE A 3 2.05 -11.74 56.48
C PHE A 3 1.71 -12.10 55.01
N THR A 4 1.53 -13.40 54.76
CA THR A 4 0.80 -13.95 53.60
C THR A 4 -0.52 -14.57 54.10
N LEU A 5 -1.64 -13.99 53.68
CA LEU A 5 -3.00 -14.48 53.96
C LEU A 5 -3.46 -15.38 52.80
N HIS A 6 -3.81 -16.61 53.13
CA HIS A 6 -4.56 -17.53 52.30
C HIS A 6 -5.99 -17.04 52.08
N LEU A 7 -6.48 -17.08 50.84
CA LEU A 7 -7.88 -17.43 50.54
C LEU A 7 -7.94 -18.10 49.17
N ARG A 8 -8.20 -19.43 49.20
CA ARG A 8 -8.58 -20.27 48.06
C ARG A 8 -10.11 -20.21 47.88
N SER A 9 -10.53 -20.30 46.61
CA SER A 9 -11.87 -20.65 46.10
C SER A 9 -12.95 -19.58 46.29
N ARG A 10 -13.71 -19.15 45.27
CA ARG A 10 -14.40 -19.94 44.22
C ARG A 10 -14.64 -19.06 42.98
N LEU A 11 -14.33 -19.59 41.80
CA LEU A 11 -15.00 -19.22 40.54
C LEU A 11 -15.18 -20.47 39.66
N PRO A 12 -16.23 -20.51 38.81
CA PRO A 12 -16.96 -21.72 38.46
C PRO A 12 -16.23 -22.69 37.53
N SER A 13 -16.71 -23.93 37.54
CA SER A 13 -16.29 -25.11 36.77
C SER A 13 -16.22 -24.95 35.24
N ALA A 14 -16.61 -23.81 34.67
CA ALA A 14 -16.56 -23.53 33.23
C ALA A 14 -15.15 -23.28 32.67
N ILE A 15 -14.17 -22.93 33.52
CA ILE A 15 -12.80 -22.59 33.07
C ILE A 15 -11.87 -23.82 33.06
N ARG A 16 -12.32 -24.98 33.57
CA ARG A 16 -11.50 -26.22 33.59
C ARG A 16 -11.54 -27.01 32.29
N SER A 17 -12.51 -26.76 31.41
CA SER A 17 -12.62 -27.45 30.11
C SER A 17 -11.79 -26.79 28.99
N LEU A 18 -11.17 -25.63 29.23
CA LEU A 18 -10.36 -24.90 28.25
C LEU A 18 -8.86 -25.25 28.26
N ILE A 19 -8.43 -26.25 29.04
CA ILE A 19 -7.00 -26.63 29.17
C ILE A 19 -6.68 -28.01 28.57
N LEU A 20 -7.66 -28.76 28.06
CA LEU A 20 -7.41 -30.08 27.47
C LEU A 20 -8.15 -30.26 26.15
N GLN A 21 -7.53 -29.83 25.04
CA GLN A 21 -7.44 -30.61 23.80
C GLN A 21 -6.24 -30.13 22.96
N LYS A 22 -5.23 -31.02 22.87
CA LYS A 22 -3.98 -31.02 22.08
C LYS A 22 -3.54 -29.69 21.43
N LYS A 23 -2.51 -29.07 22.02
CA LYS A 23 -1.69 -28.00 21.43
C LYS A 23 -1.22 -28.36 20.01
N PRO A 24 -1.51 -27.56 18.97
CA PRO A 24 -0.64 -27.51 17.81
C PRO A 24 0.61 -26.74 18.23
N ASN A 25 1.78 -27.39 18.21
CA ASN A 25 3.05 -26.69 18.38
C ASN A 25 3.28 -25.82 17.14
N ILE A 26 2.76 -24.61 17.18
CA ILE A 26 3.15 -23.50 16.33
C ILE A 26 4.49 -23.00 16.89
N ARG A 27 5.47 -22.77 16.03
CA ARG A 27 6.82 -22.39 16.44
C ARG A 27 6.83 -20.96 16.99
N ASN A 28 6.57 -20.80 18.29
CA ASN A 28 7.37 -19.96 19.17
C ASN A 28 7.11 -20.27 20.66
N THR A 29 8.17 -20.64 21.36
CA THR A 29 8.20 -20.84 22.81
C THR A 29 8.09 -19.51 23.55
N SER A 30 6.97 -19.23 24.22
CA SER A 30 6.95 -18.63 25.57
C SER A 30 5.51 -18.50 26.07
N SER A 31 5.22 -19.19 27.18
CA SER A 31 3.99 -19.07 27.95
C SER A 31 3.94 -17.75 28.72
N MET A 32 2.80 -17.06 28.69
CA MET A 32 2.14 -16.35 29.81
C MET A 32 1.17 -15.33 29.18
N ALA A 33 -0.13 -15.54 29.37
CA ALA A 33 -1.25 -14.61 29.13
C ALA A 33 -1.05 -13.59 27.98
N GLY A 34 -1.18 -14.05 26.72
CA GLY A 34 -1.29 -13.16 25.56
C GLY A 34 -2.75 -12.97 25.16
N GLU A 35 -3.14 -11.75 24.83
CA GLU A 35 -4.44 -11.45 24.20
C GLU A 35 -4.50 -12.17 22.83
N LEU A 36 -5.57 -12.93 22.59
CA LEU A 36 -5.85 -13.55 21.30
C LEU A 36 -6.13 -12.48 20.26
N ARG A 37 -5.59 -12.64 19.04
CA ARG A 37 -5.70 -11.65 17.96
C ARG A 37 -6.43 -12.23 16.75
N PRO A 38 -7.27 -11.44 16.06
CA PRO A 38 -7.92 -11.89 14.84
C PRO A 38 -6.93 -11.91 13.67
N ALA A 39 -6.94 -12.98 12.89
CA ALA A 39 -6.17 -13.15 11.67
C ALA A 39 -7.05 -13.66 10.52
N SER A 40 -6.71 -13.26 9.30
CA SER A 40 -7.24 -13.85 8.07
C SER A 40 -6.46 -15.13 7.76
N LEU A 41 -7.11 -16.09 7.11
CA LEU A 41 -6.54 -17.41 6.82
C LEU A 41 -6.40 -17.62 5.31
N VAL A 42 -5.25 -18.15 4.89
CA VAL A 42 -5.03 -18.69 3.54
C VAL A 42 -4.48 -20.09 3.67
N VAL A 43 -5.04 -21.07 2.96
CA VAL A 43 -4.60 -22.47 2.99
C VAL A 43 -4.22 -22.90 1.58
N LEU A 44 -2.96 -23.29 1.40
CA LEU A 44 -2.36 -23.63 0.11
C LEU A 44 -1.63 -24.97 0.20
N PRO A 45 -1.42 -25.68 -0.93
CA PRO A 45 -0.57 -26.87 -0.95
C PRO A 45 0.85 -26.57 -0.46
N ARG A 46 1.45 -27.54 0.23
CA ARG A 46 2.79 -27.44 0.81
C ARG A 46 3.86 -27.05 -0.20
N SER A 47 3.72 -27.48 -1.45
CA SER A 47 4.64 -27.14 -2.54
C SER A 47 4.72 -25.64 -2.85
N LEU A 48 3.64 -24.89 -2.61
CA LEU A 48 3.57 -23.44 -2.83
C LEU A 48 3.98 -22.62 -1.61
N ALA A 49 4.18 -23.25 -0.46
CA ALA A 49 4.41 -22.54 0.79
C ALA A 49 5.64 -21.60 0.76
N PRO A 50 6.83 -22.03 0.28
CA PRO A 50 7.99 -21.13 0.21
C PRO A 50 7.77 -19.93 -0.73
N ALA A 51 7.03 -20.14 -1.82
CA ALA A 51 6.72 -19.08 -2.78
C ALA A 51 5.74 -18.06 -2.19
N PHE A 52 4.69 -18.53 -1.51
CA PHE A 52 3.72 -17.65 -0.87
C PHE A 52 4.31 -16.88 0.31
N GLU A 53 5.18 -17.53 1.12
CA GLU A 53 5.91 -16.86 2.19
C GLU A 53 6.76 -15.70 1.66
N ARG A 54 7.55 -15.93 0.61
CA ARG A 54 8.31 -14.85 -0.05
C ARG A 54 7.40 -13.79 -0.66
N PHE A 55 6.28 -14.17 -1.26
CA PHE A 55 5.31 -13.22 -1.82
C PHE A 55 4.75 -12.30 -0.72
N CYS A 56 4.47 -12.81 0.47
CA CYS A 56 4.07 -11.99 1.62
C CYS A 56 5.23 -11.10 2.10
N GLN A 57 6.46 -11.61 2.15
CA GLN A 57 7.65 -10.84 2.57
C GLN A 57 7.96 -9.66 1.66
N VAL A 58 7.73 -9.77 0.35
CA VAL A 58 7.93 -8.65 -0.59
C VAL A 58 6.71 -7.73 -0.68
N ASN A 59 5.61 -8.08 -0.01
CA ASN A 59 4.36 -7.31 0.05
C ASN A 59 3.86 -7.18 1.52
N THR A 60 4.76 -6.79 2.44
CA THR A 60 4.50 -6.78 3.89
C THR A 60 3.33 -5.89 4.32
N GLY A 61 3.05 -4.82 3.57
CA GLY A 61 1.93 -3.91 3.81
C GLY A 61 0.56 -4.61 3.71
N PRO A 62 0.17 -5.11 2.52
CA PRO A 62 -1.10 -5.83 2.35
C PRO A 62 -1.12 -7.26 2.87
N LEU A 63 0.03 -7.93 2.98
CA LEU A 63 0.12 -9.33 3.39
C LEU A 63 0.99 -9.48 4.63
N PRO A 64 0.56 -8.94 5.78
CA PRO A 64 1.30 -9.04 7.03
C PRO A 64 1.28 -10.47 7.56
N LEU A 65 2.29 -11.27 7.19
CA LEU A 65 2.37 -12.66 7.61
C LEU A 65 2.72 -12.77 9.10
N LEU A 66 1.76 -13.26 9.90
CA LEU A 66 1.94 -13.51 11.34
C LEU A 66 2.63 -14.84 11.61
N GLY A 67 2.39 -15.82 10.75
CA GLY A 67 2.95 -17.16 10.86
C GLY A 67 2.26 -18.16 9.94
N GLN A 68 2.76 -19.39 9.95
CA GLN A 68 2.21 -20.50 9.20
C GLN A 68 2.14 -21.76 10.05
N SER A 69 1.23 -22.67 9.71
CA SER A 69 1.14 -23.98 10.35
C SER A 69 2.27 -24.91 9.90
N GLU A 70 2.61 -25.90 10.74
CA GLU A 70 3.41 -27.01 10.25
C GLU A 70 2.54 -27.90 9.33
N PRO A 71 3.10 -28.42 8.21
CA PRO A 71 2.45 -29.44 7.40
C PRO A 71 2.01 -30.62 8.28
N GLU A 72 0.88 -31.27 7.95
CA GLU A 72 0.30 -32.42 8.68
C GLU A 72 -0.19 -32.14 10.12
N LYS A 73 0.24 -31.04 10.75
CA LYS A 73 -0.21 -30.61 12.09
C LYS A 73 -1.27 -29.53 12.05
N TRP A 74 -1.63 -29.07 10.85
CA TRP A 74 -2.81 -28.23 10.65
C TRP A 74 -4.06 -29.02 11.05
N MET A 75 -4.62 -28.67 12.21
CA MET A 75 -5.95 -29.10 12.62
C MET A 75 -6.91 -27.95 12.41
N LEU A 76 -8.13 -28.27 12.01
CA LEU A 76 -9.20 -27.28 11.90
C LEU A 76 -9.34 -26.51 13.22
N PRO A 77 -9.50 -25.18 13.17
CA PRO A 77 -9.86 -24.44 14.36
C PRO A 77 -11.13 -25.07 14.96
N PRO A 78 -11.16 -25.38 16.28
CA PRO A 78 -12.34 -25.95 16.91
C PRO A 78 -13.54 -25.00 16.74
N GLN A 79 -14.76 -25.55 16.66
CA GLN A 79 -16.00 -24.76 16.66
C GLN A 79 -15.97 -23.78 17.84
N GLY A 80 -15.82 -22.48 17.55
CA GLY A 80 -15.67 -21.39 18.53
C GLY A 80 -14.34 -20.62 18.48
N ALA A 81 -13.32 -21.09 17.75
CA ALA A 81 -12.07 -20.33 17.54
C ALA A 81 -12.17 -19.28 16.42
N ILE A 82 -13.24 -19.34 15.62
CA ILE A 82 -13.64 -18.33 14.64
C ILE A 82 -14.72 -17.49 15.32
N SER A 83 -14.59 -16.16 15.25
CA SER A 83 -15.55 -15.22 15.87
C SER A 83 -16.98 -15.60 15.49
N GLU A 84 -17.89 -15.64 16.48
CA GLU A 84 -19.28 -16.11 16.36
C GLU A 84 -20.02 -15.41 15.21
N THR A 85 -19.91 -15.97 14.02
CA THR A 85 -20.80 -15.66 12.91
C THR A 85 -21.93 -16.67 13.00
N ARG A 86 -23.18 -16.21 12.99
CA ARG A 86 -24.41 -17.02 13.17
C ARG A 86 -24.26 -18.42 12.58
N MET A 87 -24.49 -19.45 13.40
CA MET A 87 -24.51 -20.86 13.00
C MET A 87 -25.12 -21.03 11.61
N GLY A 88 -24.35 -21.55 10.65
CA GLY A 88 -24.78 -21.79 9.26
C GLY A 88 -24.27 -20.81 8.20
N HIS A 89 -23.45 -19.81 8.55
CA HIS A 89 -22.84 -18.92 7.54
C HIS A 89 -21.54 -19.49 6.99
N PRO A 90 -21.25 -19.32 5.69
CA PRO A 90 -19.97 -19.73 5.13
C PRO A 90 -18.81 -19.01 5.80
N GLN A 91 -17.70 -19.72 6.04
CA GLN A 91 -16.51 -19.20 6.71
C GLN A 91 -15.29 -19.17 5.78
N PHE A 92 -15.29 -20.00 4.73
CA PHE A 92 -14.19 -20.15 3.80
C PHE A 92 -14.67 -20.05 2.36
N TRP A 93 -13.87 -19.46 1.49
CA TRP A 93 -13.98 -19.63 0.05
C TRP A 93 -13.07 -20.77 -0.42
N LYS A 94 -13.61 -21.58 -1.33
CA LYS A 94 -12.92 -22.66 -2.02
C LYS A 94 -12.47 -22.17 -3.39
N TYR A 95 -11.21 -22.41 -3.71
CA TYR A 95 -10.61 -22.11 -5.00
C TYR A 95 -10.13 -23.39 -5.65
N GLU A 96 -10.45 -23.57 -6.93
CA GLU A 96 -9.98 -24.67 -7.77
C GLU A 96 -9.46 -24.08 -9.08
N PHE A 97 -8.18 -24.34 -9.37
CA PHE A 97 -7.49 -23.81 -10.56
C PHE A 97 -7.64 -22.29 -10.70
N GLY A 98 -7.53 -21.58 -9.57
CA GLY A 98 -7.64 -20.12 -9.51
C GLY A 98 -9.06 -19.55 -9.50
N ALA A 99 -10.10 -20.35 -9.79
CA ALA A 99 -11.49 -19.90 -9.76
C ALA A 99 -12.11 -20.14 -8.37
N CYS A 100 -12.84 -19.15 -7.84
CA CYS A 100 -13.65 -19.33 -6.63
C CYS A 100 -14.88 -20.20 -6.97
N THR A 101 -14.89 -21.46 -6.54
CA THR A 101 -15.93 -22.45 -6.90
C THR A 101 -17.03 -22.60 -5.86
N GLY A 102 -16.88 -21.98 -4.68
CA GLY A 102 -17.94 -21.96 -3.69
C GLY A 102 -17.51 -21.47 -2.31
N SER A 103 -18.48 -21.41 -1.41
CA SER A 103 -18.29 -21.03 -0.02
C SER A 103 -18.62 -22.19 0.92
N LEU A 104 -17.79 -22.42 1.93
CA LEU A 104 -17.87 -23.55 2.86
C LEU A 104 -18.01 -23.06 4.30
N ALA A 105 -18.88 -23.69 5.08
CA ALA A 105 -19.01 -23.42 6.51
C ALA A 105 -17.91 -24.09 7.35
N SER A 106 -17.32 -25.19 6.84
CA SER A 106 -16.24 -25.93 7.48
C SER A 106 -15.37 -26.60 6.41
N LEU A 107 -14.11 -26.88 6.74
CA LEU A 107 -13.17 -27.60 5.88
C LEU A 107 -13.04 -29.09 6.26
N GLU A 108 -13.91 -29.62 7.13
CA GLU A 108 -13.93 -31.03 7.57
C GLU A 108 -13.95 -32.05 6.41
N GLN A 109 -14.70 -31.75 5.36
CA GLN A 109 -14.79 -32.62 4.18
C GLN A 109 -13.48 -32.77 3.39
N TYR A 110 -12.49 -31.90 3.68
CA TYR A 110 -11.20 -31.87 3.02
C TYR A 110 -10.07 -32.37 3.93
N SER A 111 -10.39 -33.09 5.03
CA SER A 111 -9.41 -33.50 6.04
C SER A 111 -8.22 -34.27 5.50
N GLU A 112 -8.40 -35.07 4.45
CA GLU A 112 -7.32 -35.82 3.81
C GLU A 112 -6.41 -34.90 2.98
N GLN A 113 -6.99 -34.00 2.19
CA GLN A 113 -6.26 -33.02 1.39
C GLN A 113 -5.48 -32.05 2.28
N LEU A 114 -6.07 -31.63 3.40
CA LEU A 114 -5.47 -30.70 4.36
C LEU A 114 -4.16 -31.24 4.98
N LYS A 115 -3.88 -32.55 4.93
CA LYS A 115 -2.62 -33.13 5.41
C LYS A 115 -1.40 -32.61 4.64
N ASP A 116 -1.55 -32.32 3.35
CA ASP A 116 -0.48 -31.77 2.49
C ASP A 116 -0.65 -30.27 2.21
N MET A 117 -1.41 -29.57 3.06
CA MET A 117 -1.59 -28.13 2.96
C MET A 117 -0.96 -27.39 4.13
N VAL A 118 -0.65 -26.12 3.90
CA VAL A 118 -0.11 -25.18 4.86
C VAL A 118 -1.09 -24.03 5.01
N ALA A 119 -1.42 -23.70 6.24
CA ALA A 119 -2.23 -22.55 6.58
C ALA A 119 -1.34 -21.35 6.96
N PHE A 120 -1.64 -20.21 6.38
CA PHE A 120 -1.00 -18.93 6.60
C PHE A 120 -1.95 -18.00 7.33
N PHE A 121 -1.45 -17.36 8.38
CA PHE A 121 -2.18 -16.40 9.17
C PHE A 121 -1.71 -15.00 8.82
N LEU A 122 -2.63 -14.21 8.27
CA LEU A 122 -2.37 -12.83 7.89
C LEU A 122 -2.98 -11.88 8.91
N GLY A 123 -2.21 -10.89 9.35
CA GLY A 123 -2.65 -9.90 10.32
C GLY A 123 -3.82 -9.09 9.81
N CYS A 124 -4.81 -8.87 10.68
CA CYS A 124 -5.93 -7.97 10.43
C CYS A 124 -5.61 -6.56 10.94
N SER A 125 -6.31 -5.56 10.41
CA SER A 125 -6.12 -4.10 10.60
C SER A 125 -6.33 -3.57 12.03
N PHE A 126 -6.01 -4.33 13.07
CA PHE A 126 -6.22 -3.97 14.47
C PHE A 126 -5.41 -2.71 14.87
N SER A 127 -4.22 -2.53 14.30
CA SER A 127 -3.41 -1.32 14.48
C SER A 127 -4.14 -0.06 14.01
N LEU A 128 -5.03 -0.16 13.01
CA LEU A 128 -5.76 0.99 12.48
C LEU A 128 -6.87 1.47 13.42
N GLU A 129 -7.64 0.58 14.06
CA GLU A 129 -8.69 1.01 15.01
C GLU A 129 -8.10 1.66 16.26
N GLU A 130 -6.90 1.26 16.69
CA GLU A 130 -6.16 1.94 17.76
C GLU A 130 -5.66 3.31 17.29
N ALA A 131 -5.16 3.43 16.06
CA ALA A 131 -4.71 4.70 15.49
C ALA A 131 -5.86 5.72 15.39
N LEU A 132 -7.02 5.28 14.90
CA LEU A 132 -8.21 6.11 14.77
C LEU A 132 -8.70 6.60 16.13
N GLU A 133 -8.78 5.72 17.12
CA GLU A 133 -9.17 6.12 18.49
C GLU A 133 -8.18 7.15 19.06
N LYS A 134 -6.87 6.94 18.91
CA LYS A 134 -5.84 7.89 19.35
C LYS A 134 -5.92 9.24 18.64
N ALA A 135 -6.39 9.27 17.39
CA ALA A 135 -6.65 10.50 16.64
C ALA A 135 -7.98 11.17 17.02
N GLY A 136 -8.74 10.59 17.95
CA GLY A 136 -10.07 11.07 18.34
C GLY A 136 -11.15 10.81 17.29
N LEU A 137 -10.93 9.80 16.43
CA LEU A 137 -11.88 9.35 15.42
C LEU A 137 -12.65 8.12 15.93
N PRO A 138 -13.93 7.97 15.58
CA PRO A 138 -14.73 6.85 16.03
C PRO A 138 -14.18 5.53 15.47
N ARG A 139 -14.13 4.50 16.33
CA ARG A 139 -13.95 3.12 15.90
C ARG A 139 -15.17 2.64 15.13
N ARG A 140 -14.99 1.59 14.33
CA ARG A 140 -16.16 0.87 13.81
C ARG A 140 -16.97 0.32 14.98
N ASP A 141 -18.29 0.46 14.90
CA ASP A 141 -19.20 -0.17 15.84
C ASP A 141 -19.03 -1.70 15.76
N PRO A 142 -18.61 -2.39 16.85
CA PRO A 142 -18.49 -3.84 16.86
C PRO A 142 -19.83 -4.55 16.63
N ALA A 143 -20.96 -3.89 16.95
CA ALA A 143 -22.31 -4.40 16.74
C ALA A 143 -22.84 -4.11 15.33
N GLY A 144 -22.22 -3.18 14.60
CA GLY A 144 -22.57 -2.84 13.23
C GLY A 144 -22.23 -4.00 12.29
N HIS A 145 -23.24 -4.59 11.66
CA HIS A 145 -23.08 -5.70 10.72
C HIS A 145 -22.39 -5.31 9.39
N SER A 146 -21.96 -4.05 9.25
CA SER A 146 -21.43 -3.53 8.00
C SER A 146 -19.90 -3.63 7.95
N GLN A 147 -19.40 -4.34 6.95
CA GLN A 147 -17.96 -4.46 6.69
C GLN A 147 -17.47 -3.27 5.89
N ALA A 148 -16.24 -2.80 6.15
CA ALA A 148 -15.62 -1.77 5.30
C ALA A 148 -15.67 -2.21 3.83
N GLY A 149 -16.13 -1.30 2.97
CA GLY A 149 -15.91 -1.43 1.54
C GLY A 149 -14.43 -1.59 1.26
N ALA A 150 -14.09 -2.68 0.57
CA ALA A 150 -12.76 -2.95 0.06
C ALA A 150 -12.78 -2.92 -1.47
N TYR A 151 -11.75 -2.33 -2.06
CA TYR A 151 -11.68 -2.00 -3.48
C TYR A 151 -10.41 -2.61 -4.07
N LYS A 152 -10.54 -3.24 -5.24
CA LYS A 152 -9.40 -3.65 -6.06
C LYS A 152 -8.84 -2.42 -6.75
N THR A 153 -7.54 -2.18 -6.65
CA THR A 153 -6.86 -1.06 -7.31
C THR A 153 -6.23 -1.50 -8.63
N THR A 154 -5.67 -0.56 -9.38
CA THR A 154 -4.77 -0.83 -10.52
C THR A 154 -3.31 -1.00 -10.10
N VAL A 155 -2.99 -0.80 -8.82
CA VAL A 155 -1.64 -0.90 -8.28
C VAL A 155 -1.28 -2.39 -8.10
N PRO A 156 -0.29 -2.94 -8.82
CA PRO A 156 0.08 -4.33 -8.70
C PRO A 156 0.89 -4.60 -7.43
N CYS A 157 0.68 -5.75 -6.79
CA CYS A 157 1.63 -6.30 -5.84
C CYS A 157 2.93 -6.74 -6.56
N VAL A 158 4.04 -6.73 -5.82
CA VAL A 158 5.31 -7.28 -6.31
C VAL A 158 5.12 -8.76 -6.60
N THR A 159 5.29 -9.16 -7.87
CA THR A 159 5.04 -10.52 -8.34
C THR A 159 6.14 -11.47 -7.87
N HIS A 160 5.76 -12.69 -7.44
CA HIS A 160 6.72 -13.72 -7.07
C HIS A 160 6.19 -15.12 -7.39
N ALA A 161 6.96 -15.92 -8.15
CA ALA A 161 6.76 -17.36 -8.34
C ALA A 161 5.29 -17.78 -8.59
N GLY A 162 4.62 -17.14 -9.56
CA GLY A 162 3.24 -17.43 -9.94
C GLY A 162 2.17 -16.68 -9.12
N PHE A 163 2.56 -15.97 -8.07
CA PHE A 163 1.66 -15.06 -7.35
C PHE A 163 1.72 -13.66 -7.93
N CYS A 164 0.60 -13.17 -8.46
CA CYS A 164 0.45 -11.82 -8.97
C CYS A 164 -1.00 -11.35 -8.76
N CYS A 165 -1.19 -10.17 -8.18
CA CYS A 165 -2.53 -9.63 -8.01
C CYS A 165 -2.49 -8.11 -7.82
N PRO A 166 -3.59 -7.40 -8.11
CA PRO A 166 -3.74 -6.02 -7.68
C PRO A 166 -3.84 -5.93 -6.16
N LEU A 167 -3.32 -4.84 -5.60
CA LEU A 167 -3.53 -4.46 -4.22
C LEU A 167 -5.04 -4.26 -3.97
N VAL A 168 -5.52 -4.78 -2.84
CA VAL A 168 -6.86 -4.48 -2.33
C VAL A 168 -6.72 -3.50 -1.18
N VAL A 169 -7.53 -2.45 -1.19
CA VAL A 169 -7.54 -1.42 -0.14
C VAL A 169 -8.90 -1.31 0.53
N THR A 170 -8.91 -0.96 1.80
CA THR A 170 -10.11 -0.45 2.48
C THR A 170 -10.02 1.06 2.60
N MET A 171 -11.16 1.74 2.48
CA MET A 171 -11.21 3.20 2.59
C MET A 171 -11.86 3.61 3.92
N ARG A 172 -11.49 4.77 4.47
CA ARG A 172 -12.32 5.51 5.45
C ARG A 172 -12.30 7.00 5.12
N PRO A 173 -13.44 7.70 5.25
CA PRO A 173 -13.45 9.14 5.10
C PRO A 173 -12.97 9.78 6.41
N ILE A 174 -12.05 10.73 6.31
CA ILE A 174 -11.37 11.36 7.44
C ILE A 174 -11.48 12.88 7.33
N PRO A 175 -11.94 13.60 8.37
CA PRO A 175 -11.93 15.05 8.38
C PRO A 175 -10.52 15.60 8.11
N LYS A 176 -10.43 16.62 7.25
CA LYS A 176 -9.14 17.19 6.80
C LYS A 176 -8.24 17.61 7.97
N ASP A 177 -8.82 18.18 9.02
CA ASP A 177 -8.12 18.63 10.24
C ASP A 177 -7.59 17.47 11.10
N LYS A 178 -8.07 16.24 10.88
CA LYS A 178 -7.66 15.03 11.61
C LYS A 178 -6.62 14.19 10.87
N LEU A 179 -6.35 14.46 9.58
CA LEU A 179 -5.42 13.67 8.77
C LEU A 179 -4.02 13.57 9.39
N GLU A 180 -3.42 14.70 9.75
CA GLU A 180 -2.07 14.70 10.32
C GLU A 180 -2.01 13.98 11.67
N GLY A 181 -3.01 14.17 12.52
CA GLY A 181 -3.13 13.46 13.79
C GLY A 181 -3.23 11.94 13.60
N LEU A 182 -4.02 11.50 12.62
CA LEU A 182 -4.17 10.09 12.26
C LEU A 182 -2.87 9.49 11.74
N VAL A 183 -2.20 10.16 10.81
CA VAL A 183 -0.91 9.68 10.26
C VAL A 183 0.15 9.57 11.35
N ARG A 184 0.24 10.56 12.26
CA ARG A 184 1.13 10.48 13.43
C ARG A 184 0.78 9.33 14.36
N ALA A 185 -0.51 9.08 14.62
CA ALA A 185 -0.96 7.96 15.42
C ALA A 185 -0.57 6.62 14.78
N CYS A 186 -0.79 6.45 13.47
CA CYS A 186 -0.37 5.28 12.69
C CYS A 186 1.15 5.03 12.82
N CYS A 187 1.99 6.06 12.65
CA CYS A 187 3.44 5.92 12.78
C CYS A 187 3.90 5.56 14.20
N SER A 188 3.23 6.09 15.23
CA SER A 188 3.58 5.84 16.64
C SER A 188 3.32 4.40 17.12
N LEU A 189 2.38 3.70 16.45
CA LEU A 189 1.94 2.36 16.85
C LEU A 189 2.89 1.23 16.43
N GLY A 190 3.92 1.55 15.64
CA GLY A 190 5.01 0.63 15.31
C GLY A 190 4.62 -0.39 14.23
N GLY A 191 5.20 -0.22 13.04
CA GLY A 191 5.08 -1.16 11.92
C GLY A 191 4.76 -0.44 10.60
N GLU A 192 5.31 -0.93 9.49
CA GLU A 192 4.88 -0.56 8.13
C GLU A 192 3.40 -0.95 7.88
N GLN A 193 2.89 -1.89 8.69
CA GLN A 193 1.55 -2.44 8.71
C GLN A 193 0.55 -1.47 9.39
N GLY A 194 0.26 -0.35 8.74
CA GLY A 194 -0.75 0.59 9.26
C GLY A 194 -0.72 1.99 8.67
N GLN A 195 0.26 2.31 7.82
CA GLN A 195 0.28 3.57 7.11
C GLN A 195 -0.75 3.55 5.96
N PRO A 196 -1.41 4.68 5.68
CA PRO A 196 -2.25 4.78 4.50
C PRO A 196 -1.38 4.66 3.25
N VAL A 197 -1.89 3.94 2.25
CA VAL A 197 -1.26 3.83 0.93
C VAL A 197 -1.67 4.97 0.00
N HIS A 198 -2.80 5.64 0.30
CA HIS A 198 -3.29 6.77 -0.48
C HIS A 198 -4.20 7.67 0.35
N MET A 199 -4.20 8.97 0.03
CA MET A 199 -5.05 9.98 0.65
C MET A 199 -5.52 10.97 -0.42
N GLY A 200 -6.83 10.99 -0.68
CA GLY A 200 -7.42 11.81 -1.75
C GLY A 200 -8.08 10.95 -2.82
N ASP A 201 -8.06 11.42 -4.06
CA ASP A 201 -8.93 10.95 -5.12
C ASP A 201 -8.81 9.45 -5.41
N PRO A 202 -9.90 8.67 -5.35
CA PRO A 202 -9.90 7.23 -5.59
C PRO A 202 -9.45 6.83 -7.01
N GLU A 203 -9.60 7.70 -8.01
CA GLU A 203 -9.24 7.41 -9.39
C GLU A 203 -7.72 7.25 -9.56
N LEU A 204 -6.92 7.87 -8.70
CA LEU A 204 -5.46 7.67 -8.65
C LEU A 204 -5.07 6.23 -8.27
N LEU A 205 -5.99 5.48 -7.65
CA LEU A 205 -5.87 4.04 -7.42
C LEU A 205 -6.63 3.19 -8.44
N GLY A 206 -7.22 3.82 -9.47
CA GLY A 206 -8.07 3.17 -10.46
C GLY A 206 -9.48 2.82 -9.95
N ILE A 207 -9.91 3.39 -8.83
CA ILE A 207 -11.24 3.15 -8.26
C ILE A 207 -12.21 4.20 -8.81
N LYS A 208 -13.06 3.80 -9.77
CA LYS A 208 -14.00 4.71 -10.46
C LYS A 208 -15.21 5.12 -9.61
N GLU A 209 -15.70 4.23 -8.74
CA GLU A 209 -16.92 4.45 -7.97
C GLU A 209 -16.80 3.86 -6.54
N LEU A 210 -16.79 4.73 -5.53
CA LEU A 210 -16.80 4.32 -4.11
C LEU A 210 -18.11 3.64 -3.69
N SER A 211 -19.18 3.82 -4.45
CA SER A 211 -20.48 3.14 -4.22
C SER A 211 -20.46 1.66 -4.59
N LYS A 212 -19.40 1.17 -5.26
CA LYS A 212 -19.28 -0.21 -5.76
C LYS A 212 -18.00 -0.88 -5.24
N PRO A 213 -17.91 -1.19 -3.94
CA PRO A 213 -16.78 -1.95 -3.43
C PRO A 213 -16.74 -3.35 -4.03
N ALA A 214 -15.55 -3.91 -4.16
CA ALA A 214 -15.36 -5.29 -4.59
C ALA A 214 -15.77 -6.28 -3.49
N TYR A 215 -15.65 -5.89 -2.22
CA TYR A 215 -16.05 -6.66 -1.04
C TYR A 215 -16.58 -5.74 0.05
N GLY A 216 -17.51 -6.23 0.88
CA GLY A 216 -18.10 -5.44 1.97
C GLY A 216 -19.11 -4.40 1.48
N ASP A 217 -19.39 -3.41 2.31
CA ASP A 217 -20.45 -2.43 2.05
C ASP A 217 -19.91 -1.11 1.54
N ALA A 218 -20.69 -0.48 0.66
CA ALA A 218 -20.37 0.83 0.12
C ALA A 218 -20.27 1.88 1.24
N MET A 219 -19.33 2.80 1.11
CA MET A 219 -19.21 3.93 2.04
C MET A 219 -19.39 5.25 1.31
N VAL A 220 -20.04 6.18 2.00
CA VAL A 220 -20.20 7.56 1.53
C VAL A 220 -19.03 8.37 2.10
N CYS A 221 -18.38 9.15 1.25
CA CYS A 221 -17.41 10.16 1.68
C CYS A 221 -18.12 11.53 1.70
N PRO A 222 -18.42 12.09 2.89
CA PRO A 222 -19.06 13.39 2.99
C PRO A 222 -18.19 14.53 2.43
N PRO A 223 -18.80 15.62 1.94
CA PRO A 223 -18.05 16.82 1.57
C PRO A 223 -17.19 17.33 2.74
N GLY A 224 -15.93 17.67 2.45
CA GLY A 224 -14.97 18.15 3.45
C GLY A 224 -14.19 17.05 4.17
N GLU A 225 -14.57 15.78 4.00
CA GLU A 225 -13.77 14.63 4.40
C GLU A 225 -12.88 14.15 3.24
N VAL A 226 -11.72 13.61 3.59
CA VAL A 226 -10.74 13.08 2.65
C VAL A 226 -10.83 11.55 2.70
N PRO A 227 -11.06 10.86 1.57
CA PRO A 227 -10.99 9.41 1.54
C PRO A 227 -9.54 8.97 1.71
N VAL A 228 -9.30 8.12 2.71
CA VAL A 228 -7.99 7.57 3.04
C VAL A 228 -8.02 6.06 2.88
N PHE A 229 -7.01 5.51 2.23
CA PHE A 229 -6.97 4.11 1.84
C PHE A 229 -5.84 3.38 2.57
N TRP A 230 -6.16 2.20 3.11
CA TRP A 230 -5.22 1.29 3.76
C TRP A 230 -5.18 -0.05 3.03
N PRO A 231 -4.02 -0.72 3.01
CA PRO A 231 -3.91 -2.03 2.41
C PRO A 231 -4.76 -3.03 3.19
N SER A 232 -5.38 -3.97 2.48
CA SER A 232 -6.29 -4.97 3.04
C SER A 232 -5.72 -6.38 2.89
N PRO A 233 -5.83 -7.24 3.92
CA PRO A 233 -5.52 -8.67 3.81
C PRO A 233 -6.34 -9.41 2.75
N LEU A 234 -7.46 -8.81 2.29
CA LEU A 234 -8.24 -9.28 1.14
C LEU A 234 -7.43 -9.32 -0.17
N THR A 235 -6.27 -8.67 -0.22
CA THR A 235 -5.28 -8.82 -1.30
C THR A 235 -4.90 -10.29 -1.51
N SER A 236 -4.87 -11.08 -0.44
CA SER A 236 -4.53 -12.51 -0.50
C SER A 236 -5.47 -13.33 -1.39
N LEU A 237 -6.72 -12.89 -1.56
CA LEU A 237 -7.71 -13.56 -2.40
C LEU A 237 -7.33 -13.52 -3.88
N GLY A 238 -6.76 -12.40 -4.32
CA GLY A 238 -6.18 -12.26 -5.65
C GLY A 238 -4.96 -13.16 -5.81
N ALA A 239 -4.10 -13.22 -4.79
CA ALA A 239 -2.93 -14.08 -4.79
C ALA A 239 -3.29 -15.57 -4.90
N VAL A 240 -4.29 -16.03 -4.13
CA VAL A 240 -4.82 -17.41 -4.21
C VAL A 240 -5.42 -17.70 -5.58
N SER A 241 -6.10 -16.71 -6.18
CA SER A 241 -6.66 -16.87 -7.54
C SER A 241 -5.55 -16.99 -8.59
N SER A 242 -4.43 -16.28 -8.42
CA SER A 242 -3.35 -16.21 -9.41
C SER A 242 -2.46 -17.45 -9.48
N CYS A 243 -2.36 -18.24 -8.41
CA CYS A 243 -1.45 -19.39 -8.39
C CYS A 243 -2.01 -20.64 -9.08
N GLU A 244 -3.26 -20.60 -9.57
CA GLU A 244 -3.93 -21.65 -10.36
C GLU A 244 -3.82 -23.06 -9.78
N THR A 245 -3.69 -23.16 -8.47
CA THR A 245 -3.48 -24.43 -7.79
C THR A 245 -4.76 -25.29 -7.82
N PRO A 246 -4.66 -26.64 -7.85
CA PRO A 246 -5.84 -27.50 -7.93
C PRO A 246 -6.85 -27.27 -6.79
N LEU A 247 -6.36 -26.90 -5.60
CA LEU A 247 -7.20 -26.64 -4.44
C LEU A 247 -6.53 -25.63 -3.50
N ALA A 248 -7.29 -24.61 -3.11
CA ALA A 248 -6.91 -23.64 -2.09
C ALA A 248 -8.13 -23.15 -1.31
N PHE A 249 -7.89 -22.61 -0.11
CA PHE A 249 -8.93 -22.02 0.70
C PHE A 249 -8.51 -20.66 1.24
N ALA A 250 -9.48 -19.76 1.43
CA ALA A 250 -9.25 -18.50 2.13
C ALA A 250 -10.42 -18.19 3.06
N SER A 251 -10.17 -17.53 4.19
CA SER A 251 -11.24 -17.04 5.05
C SER A 251 -12.07 -15.98 4.34
N ILE A 252 -13.38 -16.03 4.51
CA ILE A 252 -14.30 -15.00 4.00
C ILE A 252 -14.05 -13.69 4.78
N PRO A 253 -14.18 -12.51 4.13
CA PRO A 253 -14.18 -11.23 4.82
C PRO A 253 -15.03 -11.26 6.10
N GLY A 254 -14.43 -10.85 7.22
CA GLY A 254 -15.08 -10.84 8.55
C GLY A 254 -15.06 -12.16 9.33
N CYS A 255 -14.72 -13.29 8.70
CA CYS A 255 -14.52 -14.56 9.39
C CYS A 255 -13.05 -14.72 9.80
N THR A 256 -12.66 -14.06 10.90
CA THR A 256 -11.28 -14.12 11.40
C THR A 256 -11.07 -15.27 12.39
N VAL A 257 -9.89 -15.90 12.33
CA VAL A 257 -9.43 -16.91 13.29
C VAL A 257 -8.69 -16.21 14.44
N MET A 258 -9.01 -16.55 15.68
CA MET A 258 -8.27 -16.06 16.84
C MET A 258 -6.95 -16.81 17.00
N THR A 259 -5.84 -16.08 17.04
CA THR A 259 -4.48 -16.63 17.16
C THR A 259 -3.75 -16.05 18.37
N ASP A 260 -2.90 -16.87 19.01
CA ASP A 260 -1.97 -16.47 20.06
C ASP A 260 -0.62 -15.96 19.50
N LEU A 261 -0.50 -15.90 18.17
CA LEU A 261 0.67 -15.36 17.48
C LEU A 261 0.84 -13.87 17.80
N LYS A 262 1.99 -13.53 18.38
CA LYS A 262 2.42 -12.14 18.53
C LYS A 262 2.96 -11.65 17.20
N ASP A 263 2.67 -10.41 16.84
CA ASP A 263 3.50 -9.72 15.86
C ASP A 263 4.95 -9.80 16.33
N ALA A 264 5.89 -9.90 15.40
CA ALA A 264 7.22 -9.37 15.64
C ALA A 264 7.05 -7.85 15.85
N LYS A 265 6.62 -7.44 17.05
CA LYS A 265 6.47 -6.03 17.40
C LYS A 265 7.85 -5.42 17.22
N ALA A 266 8.03 -4.64 16.14
CA ALA A 266 9.02 -3.60 16.17
C ALA A 266 8.71 -2.77 17.43
N PRO A 267 9.69 -2.54 18.32
CA PRO A 267 9.45 -1.72 19.49
C PRO A 267 8.81 -0.41 19.04
N PRO A 268 7.80 0.13 19.77
CA PRO A 268 7.20 1.40 19.41
C PRO A 268 8.33 2.40 19.23
N GLY A 269 8.52 2.83 17.99
CA GLY A 269 9.58 3.77 17.67
C GLY A 269 9.24 5.07 18.38
N CYS A 270 10.12 5.54 19.27
CA CYS A 270 10.04 6.93 19.69
C CYS A 270 10.10 7.77 18.41
N LEU A 271 9.09 8.62 18.19
CA LEU A 271 9.08 9.53 17.04
C LEU A 271 10.21 10.54 17.25
N THR A 272 11.40 10.24 16.72
CA THR A 272 12.46 11.25 16.59
C THR A 272 12.01 12.29 15.56
N PRO A 273 12.51 13.54 15.59
CA PRO A 273 12.18 14.54 14.58
C PRO A 273 12.38 14.07 13.13
N GLU A 274 13.29 13.12 12.89
CA GLU A 274 13.53 12.49 11.59
C GLU A 274 12.38 11.59 11.12
N ARG A 275 11.52 11.15 12.05
CA ARG A 275 10.45 10.17 11.86
C ARG A 275 9.05 10.72 12.14
N ILE A 276 8.93 11.98 12.59
CA ILE A 276 7.61 12.61 12.76
C ILE A 276 7.06 12.92 11.36
N PRO A 277 5.91 12.35 10.97
CA PRO A 277 5.28 12.68 9.70
C PRO A 277 4.55 14.03 9.75
N GLU A 278 4.59 14.74 8.63
CA GLU A 278 3.75 15.87 8.24
C GLU A 278 2.89 15.45 7.03
N VAL A 279 1.64 15.90 7.01
CA VAL A 279 0.74 15.67 5.87
C VAL A 279 0.71 16.91 5.00
N HIS A 280 1.03 16.75 3.72
CA HIS A 280 1.10 17.84 2.75
C HIS A 280 0.02 17.67 1.69
N HIS A 281 -0.73 18.73 1.46
CA HIS A 281 -1.68 18.82 0.37
C HIS A 281 -0.94 19.18 -0.93
N ILE A 282 -0.87 18.25 -1.88
CA ILE A 282 -0.02 18.37 -3.08
C ILE A 282 -0.81 18.69 -4.35
N SER A 283 -2.10 18.34 -4.43
CA SER A 283 -2.97 18.67 -5.56
C SER A 283 -4.42 18.84 -5.10
N GLN A 284 -5.13 19.87 -5.60
CA GLN A 284 -6.56 20.06 -5.35
C GLN A 284 -7.44 19.25 -6.30
N ASP A 285 -7.00 19.07 -7.55
CA ASP A 285 -7.79 18.45 -8.62
C ASP A 285 -6.85 17.64 -9.55
N PRO A 286 -6.82 16.29 -9.43
CA PRO A 286 -7.52 15.51 -8.41
C PRO A 286 -6.97 15.80 -6.99
N LEU A 287 -7.82 15.65 -5.97
CA LEU A 287 -7.43 15.86 -4.57
C LEU A 287 -6.33 14.87 -4.19
N HIS A 288 -5.19 15.32 -3.68
CA HIS A 288 -4.10 14.41 -3.33
C HIS A 288 -3.26 14.96 -2.18
N TYR A 289 -3.02 14.11 -1.18
CA TYR A 289 -2.12 14.38 -0.06
C TYR A 289 -0.95 13.40 -0.06
N SER A 290 0.21 13.90 0.37
CA SER A 290 1.42 13.11 0.57
C SER A 290 1.94 13.26 2.00
N ILE A 291 2.89 12.42 2.39
CA ILE A 291 3.49 12.39 3.71
C ILE A 291 4.99 12.57 3.55
N ALA A 292 5.59 13.44 4.36
CA ALA A 292 7.03 13.55 4.52
C ALA A 292 7.39 13.69 5.99
N SER A 293 8.61 13.35 6.37
CA SER A 293 9.05 13.66 7.73
C SER A 293 9.32 15.16 7.88
N VAL A 294 9.12 15.69 9.09
CA VAL A 294 9.45 17.09 9.43
C VAL A 294 10.87 17.44 8.97
N SER A 295 11.83 16.54 9.19
CA SER A 295 13.22 16.74 8.77
C SER A 295 13.38 16.82 7.25
N ALA A 296 12.71 15.97 6.48
CA ALA A 296 12.75 16.01 5.03
C ALA A 296 12.10 17.28 4.49
N SER A 297 10.92 17.65 4.98
CA SER A 297 10.20 18.87 4.61
C SER A 297 11.04 20.12 4.90
N GLN A 298 11.71 20.15 6.06
CA GLN A 298 12.59 21.26 6.43
C GLN A 298 13.79 21.40 5.49
N LYS A 299 14.47 20.30 5.15
CA LYS A 299 15.59 20.32 4.18
C LYS A 299 15.15 20.80 2.80
N ILE A 300 13.96 20.41 2.35
CA ILE A 300 13.44 20.86 1.06
C ILE A 300 13.12 22.36 1.09
N ARG A 301 12.54 22.87 2.19
CA ARG A 301 12.32 24.33 2.36
C ARG A 301 13.63 25.12 2.42
N GLU A 302 14.68 24.56 3.01
CA GLU A 302 16.03 25.16 3.00
C GLU A 302 16.59 25.23 1.57
N LEU A 303 16.42 24.15 0.78
CA LEU A 303 16.78 24.15 -0.65
C LEU A 303 15.97 25.18 -1.43
N GLU A 304 14.65 25.26 -1.21
CA GLU A 304 13.77 26.25 -1.85
C GLU A 304 14.21 27.68 -1.54
N SER A 305 14.56 27.96 -0.28
CA SER A 305 15.11 29.25 0.13
C SER A 305 16.42 29.58 -0.60
N MET A 306 17.32 28.61 -0.75
CA MET A 306 18.57 28.79 -1.49
C MET A 306 18.36 28.99 -2.98
N ILE A 307 17.42 28.28 -3.60
CA ILE A 307 17.06 28.45 -5.02
C ILE A 307 16.42 29.83 -5.25
N GLY A 308 15.66 30.31 -4.27
CA GLY A 308 15.07 31.64 -4.27
C GLY A 308 16.07 32.78 -4.07
N ILE A 309 17.33 32.48 -3.72
CA ILE A 309 18.42 33.46 -3.83
C ILE A 309 18.53 33.77 -5.31
N ASP A 310 18.35 35.04 -5.68
CA ASP A 310 18.45 35.52 -7.06
C ASP A 310 19.81 36.19 -7.28
N PRO A 311 20.92 35.41 -7.37
CA PRO A 311 22.21 35.99 -7.62
C PRO A 311 22.18 36.64 -9.01
N GLY A 312 22.45 37.94 -9.05
CA GLY A 312 22.34 38.75 -10.27
C GLY A 312 21.04 39.53 -10.42
N ASN A 313 20.11 39.44 -9.46
CA ASN A 313 18.89 40.26 -9.41
C ASN A 313 18.07 40.20 -10.72
N ARG A 314 17.83 38.98 -11.20
CA ARG A 314 17.05 38.68 -12.42
C ARG A 314 15.57 39.00 -12.27
N GLY A 315 15.08 39.22 -11.05
CA GLY A 315 13.69 39.57 -10.75
C GLY A 315 12.79 38.36 -10.54
N ILE A 316 13.33 37.19 -10.21
CA ILE A 316 12.56 35.93 -10.11
C ILE A 316 11.72 35.81 -8.84
N GLY A 317 11.82 36.75 -7.90
CA GLY A 317 11.15 36.65 -6.60
C GLY A 317 9.63 36.47 -6.68
N HIS A 318 8.98 36.99 -7.74
CA HIS A 318 7.54 36.83 -7.97
C HIS A 318 7.14 35.43 -8.47
N LEU A 319 8.11 34.63 -8.93
CA LEU A 319 7.90 33.23 -9.36
C LEU A 319 7.98 32.26 -8.18
N LEU A 320 8.51 32.70 -7.03
CA LEU A 320 8.67 31.83 -5.87
C LEU A 320 7.35 31.65 -5.13
N CYS A 321 6.77 30.46 -5.23
CA CYS A 321 5.65 30.07 -4.39
C CYS A 321 6.14 29.23 -3.21
N LYS A 322 5.68 29.58 -2.01
CA LYS A 322 6.04 28.85 -0.78
C LYS A 322 5.62 27.37 -0.87
N ASP A 323 6.55 26.49 -0.48
CA ASP A 323 6.39 25.03 -0.45
C ASP A 323 6.10 24.41 -1.84
N GLU A 324 6.37 25.13 -2.93
CA GLU A 324 6.16 24.61 -4.28
C GLU A 324 7.15 23.51 -4.62
N LEU A 325 8.43 23.69 -4.26
CA LEU A 325 9.45 22.66 -4.44
C LEU A 325 9.11 21.41 -3.61
N LEU A 326 8.57 21.61 -2.40
CA LEU A 326 8.12 20.52 -1.55
C LEU A 326 6.96 19.76 -2.21
N LYS A 327 5.92 20.45 -2.66
CA LYS A 327 4.77 19.82 -3.32
C LYS A 327 5.17 19.11 -4.62
N ALA A 328 6.05 19.72 -5.42
CA ALA A 328 6.57 19.12 -6.64
C ALA A 328 7.37 17.85 -6.34
N SER A 329 8.26 17.89 -5.34
CA SER A 329 9.06 16.73 -4.91
C SER A 329 8.18 15.58 -4.44
N LEU A 330 7.14 15.89 -3.65
CA LEU A 330 6.17 14.90 -3.16
C LEU A 330 5.26 14.36 -4.28
N SER A 331 4.91 15.18 -5.27
CA SER A 331 4.14 14.70 -6.42
C SER A 331 4.99 13.76 -7.27
N LEU A 332 6.26 14.10 -7.50
CA LEU A 332 7.22 13.26 -8.21
C LEU A 332 7.51 11.96 -7.46
N SER A 333 7.49 11.94 -6.12
CA SER A 333 7.71 10.71 -5.37
C SER A 333 6.64 9.65 -5.63
N HIS A 334 5.38 10.08 -5.85
CA HIS A 334 4.25 9.21 -6.21
C HIS A 334 4.22 8.79 -7.68
N ALA A 335 4.92 9.51 -8.56
CA ALA A 335 4.93 9.21 -9.98
C ALA A 335 5.72 7.94 -10.29
N ARG A 336 5.15 7.04 -11.10
CA ARG A 336 5.87 5.88 -11.65
C ARG A 336 6.59 6.24 -12.95
N SER A 337 5.91 6.99 -13.80
CA SER A 337 6.40 7.51 -15.07
C SER A 337 6.46 9.04 -14.99
N VAL A 338 7.50 9.63 -15.59
CA VAL A 338 7.69 11.07 -15.64
C VAL A 338 8.01 11.49 -17.07
N LEU A 339 7.28 12.49 -17.53
CA LEU A 339 7.43 13.06 -18.84
C LEU A 339 8.05 14.46 -18.69
N ILE A 340 9.25 14.64 -19.19
CA ILE A 340 9.96 15.92 -19.12
C ILE A 340 9.72 16.67 -20.42
N THR A 341 9.28 17.91 -20.34
CA THR A 341 9.15 18.80 -21.50
C THR A 341 10.22 19.88 -21.47
N THR A 342 10.84 20.14 -22.62
CA THR A 342 11.86 21.18 -22.81
C THR A 342 11.90 21.60 -24.28
N GLY A 343 12.42 22.79 -24.59
CA GLY A 343 12.54 23.28 -25.98
C GLY A 343 11.98 24.66 -26.27
N PHE A 344 11.98 25.58 -25.30
CA PHE A 344 11.59 26.96 -25.57
C PHE A 344 12.65 27.63 -26.46
N PRO A 345 12.28 28.09 -27.68
CA PRO A 345 13.23 28.82 -28.50
C PRO A 345 13.70 30.07 -27.77
N THR A 346 15.00 30.17 -27.56
CA THR A 346 15.62 31.44 -27.23
C THR A 346 16.44 31.83 -28.45
N HIS A 347 16.13 33.01 -29.02
CA HIS A 347 16.84 33.51 -30.22
C HIS A 347 16.68 32.61 -31.46
N PHE A 348 15.48 32.57 -32.03
CA PHE A 348 15.11 31.80 -33.25
C PHE A 348 16.00 32.01 -34.49
N ASN A 349 16.91 32.99 -34.47
CA ASN A 349 17.91 33.24 -35.52
C ASN A 349 19.25 32.52 -35.28
N HIS A 350 19.43 31.81 -34.16
CA HIS A 350 20.64 31.06 -33.82
C HIS A 350 20.49 29.56 -34.17
N GLU A 351 21.61 28.87 -34.34
CA GLU A 351 21.65 27.42 -34.57
C GLU A 351 22.61 26.76 -33.55
N PRO A 352 22.08 26.01 -32.56
CA PRO A 352 20.66 25.75 -32.32
C PRO A 352 19.93 26.97 -31.73
N PRO A 353 18.62 27.14 -31.99
CA PRO A 353 17.79 28.22 -31.45
C PRO A 353 17.34 27.94 -30.00
N GLU A 354 18.08 27.12 -29.27
CA GLU A 354 17.72 26.61 -27.95
C GLU A 354 18.55 27.30 -26.87
N GLU A 355 18.00 27.36 -25.66
CA GLU A 355 18.76 27.78 -24.47
C GLU A 355 19.91 26.79 -24.19
N THR A 356 21.05 27.30 -23.69
CA THR A 356 22.25 26.47 -23.52
C THR A 356 22.21 25.55 -22.29
N ASP A 357 21.37 25.84 -21.29
CA ASP A 357 21.28 25.09 -20.03
C ASP A 357 20.04 24.18 -19.95
N GLY A 358 18.99 24.44 -20.73
CA GLY A 358 17.80 23.61 -20.81
C GLY A 358 18.08 22.13 -21.15
N PRO A 359 18.79 21.81 -22.26
CA PRO A 359 19.10 20.43 -22.61
C PRO A 359 19.93 19.65 -21.56
N PRO A 360 21.05 20.16 -21.03
CA PRO A 360 21.79 19.45 -19.99
C PRO A 360 20.99 19.36 -18.68
N GLY A 361 20.17 20.36 -18.34
CA GLY A 361 19.27 20.32 -17.19
C GLY A 361 18.23 19.20 -17.31
N ALA A 362 17.64 19.01 -18.49
CA ALA A 362 16.71 17.91 -18.75
C ALA A 362 17.38 16.54 -18.57
N VAL A 363 18.62 16.37 -19.07
CA VAL A 363 19.38 15.12 -18.89
C VAL A 363 19.73 14.87 -17.43
N ALA A 364 20.06 15.90 -16.65
CA ALA A 364 20.30 15.75 -15.22
C ALA A 364 19.03 15.24 -14.50
N LEU A 365 17.85 15.78 -14.82
CA LEU A 365 16.58 15.30 -14.29
C LEU A 365 16.33 13.83 -14.65
N VAL A 366 16.60 13.42 -15.90
CA VAL A 366 16.50 12.01 -16.31
C VAL A 366 17.40 11.13 -15.46
N ALA A 367 18.67 11.55 -15.24
CA ALA A 367 19.61 10.78 -14.44
C ALA A 367 19.09 10.57 -13.00
N PHE A 368 18.59 11.64 -12.36
CA PHE A 368 18.01 11.55 -11.02
C PHE A 368 16.77 10.64 -10.96
N LEU A 369 15.88 10.75 -11.95
CA LEU A 369 14.66 9.95 -12.01
C LEU A 369 14.95 8.47 -12.30
N GLN A 370 15.95 8.16 -13.14
CA GLN A 370 16.43 6.78 -13.36
C GLN A 370 17.05 6.19 -12.10
N ALA A 371 17.79 6.99 -11.33
CA ALA A 371 18.33 6.56 -10.04
C ALA A 371 17.23 6.27 -9.01
N LEU A 372 16.06 6.89 -9.15
CA LEU A 372 14.84 6.61 -8.39
C LEU A 372 13.97 5.51 -9.03
N GLU A 373 14.50 4.79 -10.03
CA GLU A 373 13.83 3.69 -10.73
C GLU A 373 12.51 4.09 -11.41
N LYS A 374 12.38 5.36 -11.83
CA LYS A 374 11.21 5.87 -12.55
C LYS A 374 11.36 5.66 -14.06
N GLU A 375 10.24 5.44 -14.73
CA GLU A 375 10.16 5.42 -16.19
C GLU A 375 10.19 6.88 -16.69
N VAL A 376 11.08 7.24 -17.61
CA VAL A 376 11.26 8.64 -18.04
C VAL A 376 11.28 8.75 -19.56
N ALA A 377 10.60 9.77 -20.08
CA ALA A 377 10.71 10.20 -21.47
C ALA A 377 10.87 11.72 -21.54
N ILE A 378 11.50 12.20 -22.61
CA ILE A 378 11.56 13.64 -22.91
C ILE A 378 10.66 13.93 -24.11
N ILE A 379 9.89 15.01 -24.02
CA ILE A 379 9.20 15.64 -25.16
C ILE A 379 9.91 16.91 -25.53
N VAL A 380 10.16 17.03 -26.83
CA VAL A 380 10.75 18.22 -27.44
C VAL A 380 10.02 18.60 -28.72
N ASP A 381 10.22 19.84 -29.16
CA ASP A 381 9.84 20.26 -30.49
C ASP A 381 10.58 19.45 -31.55
N GLN A 382 9.96 19.23 -32.71
CA GLN A 382 10.54 18.47 -33.83
C GLN A 382 11.93 18.97 -34.23
N ARG A 383 12.15 20.29 -34.18
CA ARG A 383 13.44 20.92 -34.50
C ARG A 383 14.56 20.59 -33.51
N ALA A 384 14.22 20.36 -32.25
CA ALA A 384 15.17 20.10 -31.16
C ALA A 384 15.46 18.60 -31.00
N TRP A 385 14.70 17.75 -31.70
CA TRP A 385 14.81 16.30 -31.60
C TRP A 385 16.23 15.77 -31.85
N ASN A 386 16.89 16.20 -32.94
CA ASN A 386 18.25 15.78 -33.26
C ASN A 386 19.28 16.20 -32.19
N LEU A 387 19.10 17.38 -31.59
CA LEU A 387 19.97 17.88 -30.53
C LEU A 387 19.84 17.00 -29.28
N HIS A 388 18.61 16.81 -28.82
CA HIS A 388 18.35 16.00 -27.62
C HIS A 388 18.74 14.53 -27.82
N GLN A 389 18.56 13.98 -29.02
CA GLN A 389 18.99 12.63 -29.33
C GLN A 389 20.49 12.47 -29.13
N LYS A 390 21.30 13.36 -29.71
CA LYS A 390 22.75 13.32 -29.54
C LYS A 390 23.18 13.50 -28.09
N ILE A 391 22.56 14.45 -27.37
CA ILE A 391 22.90 14.68 -25.96
C ILE A 391 22.59 13.44 -25.11
N VAL A 392 21.46 12.77 -25.33
CA VAL A 392 21.11 11.54 -24.60
C VAL A 392 22.05 10.40 -24.96
N GLU A 393 22.40 10.24 -26.24
CA GLU A 393 23.38 9.24 -26.69
C GLU A 393 24.75 9.47 -26.03
N ASP A 394 25.29 10.69 -26.11
CA ASP A 394 26.55 11.08 -25.47
C ASP A 394 26.50 10.88 -23.95
N ALA A 395 25.37 11.19 -23.30
CA ALA A 395 25.21 11.02 -21.87
C ALA A 395 25.19 9.54 -21.45
N VAL A 396 24.69 8.64 -22.29
CA VAL A 396 24.77 7.18 -22.07
C VAL A 396 26.22 6.71 -22.28
N GLU A 397 26.88 7.16 -23.35
CA GLU A 397 28.28 6.79 -23.64
C GLU A 397 29.24 7.23 -22.52
N GLN A 398 29.01 8.40 -21.93
CA GLN A 398 29.79 8.92 -20.81
C GLN A 398 29.37 8.34 -19.45
N GLY A 399 28.33 7.51 -19.38
CA GLY A 399 27.84 6.88 -18.15
C GLY A 399 27.10 7.84 -17.21
N VAL A 400 26.66 9.00 -17.70
CA VAL A 400 25.78 9.93 -16.96
C VAL A 400 24.37 9.34 -16.88
N LEU A 401 23.87 8.77 -17.98
CA LEU A 401 22.62 8.03 -18.03
C LEU A 401 22.88 6.53 -17.98
N LYS A 402 22.08 5.81 -17.19
CA LYS A 402 22.19 4.35 -17.07
C LYS A 402 21.69 3.63 -18.32
N THR A 403 20.63 4.17 -18.92
CA THR A 403 19.99 3.63 -20.12
C THR A 403 19.49 4.75 -21.01
N GLN A 404 19.41 4.49 -22.31
CA GLN A 404 18.75 5.38 -23.25
C GLN A 404 17.27 5.56 -22.88
N ILE A 405 16.71 6.74 -23.17
CA ILE A 405 15.32 7.06 -22.93
C ILE A 405 14.60 7.46 -24.22
N PRO A 406 13.28 7.30 -24.30
CA PRO A 406 12.51 7.80 -25.43
C PRO A 406 12.56 9.32 -25.52
N ILE A 407 12.78 9.82 -26.74
CA ILE A 407 12.64 11.24 -27.08
C ILE A 407 11.49 11.34 -28.06
N LEU A 408 10.43 12.00 -27.60
CA LEU A 408 9.15 12.07 -28.27
C LEU A 408 8.94 13.47 -28.83
N THR A 409 8.12 13.54 -29.88
CA THR A 409 7.61 14.81 -30.42
C THR A 409 6.10 14.70 -30.48
N TYR A 410 5.40 15.80 -30.20
CA TYR A 410 3.95 15.87 -30.28
C TYR A 410 3.55 16.90 -31.34
N GLN A 411 2.65 16.52 -32.25
CA GLN A 411 2.15 17.39 -33.33
C GLN A 411 0.62 17.50 -33.37
N GLY A 412 -0.08 16.98 -32.34
CA GLY A 412 -1.54 17.00 -32.31
C GLY A 412 -2.10 18.36 -31.90
N GLY A 413 -3.22 18.76 -32.50
CA GLY A 413 -3.93 20.01 -32.16
C GLY A 413 -5.20 19.82 -31.31
N SER A 414 -5.63 18.58 -31.07
CA SER A 414 -6.85 18.28 -30.31
C SER A 414 -6.56 17.65 -28.95
N VAL A 415 -7.53 17.73 -28.03
CA VAL A 415 -7.44 17.14 -26.68
C VAL A 415 -7.35 15.62 -26.76
N GLU A 416 -8.07 15.01 -27.71
CA GLU A 416 -8.07 13.56 -27.93
C GLU A 416 -6.70 13.08 -28.42
N ALA A 417 -6.04 13.86 -29.29
CA ALA A 417 -4.69 13.55 -29.75
C ALA A 417 -3.66 13.65 -28.61
N ALA A 418 -3.80 14.64 -27.71
CA ALA A 418 -2.95 14.77 -26.53
C ALA A 418 -3.16 13.59 -25.58
N GLN A 419 -4.42 13.22 -25.32
CA GLN A 419 -4.74 12.06 -24.46
C GLN A 419 -4.19 10.76 -25.05
N ALA A 420 -4.38 10.52 -26.34
CA ALA A 420 -3.84 9.33 -27.01
C ALA A 420 -2.30 9.30 -27.00
N PHE A 421 -1.65 10.46 -27.04
CA PHE A 421 -0.20 10.55 -26.97
C PHE A 421 0.35 10.33 -25.56
N LEU A 422 -0.34 10.85 -24.54
CA LEU A 422 0.05 10.70 -23.15
C LEU A 422 -0.17 9.28 -22.64
N CYS A 423 -1.09 8.52 -23.24
CA CYS A 423 -1.38 7.16 -22.83
C CYS A 423 -0.61 6.10 -23.62
N LYS A 424 -0.23 5.00 -22.96
CA LYS A 424 0.45 3.85 -23.58
C LYS A 424 -0.37 3.30 -24.75
N ASN A 425 0.18 3.38 -25.96
CA ASN A 425 -0.49 2.99 -27.21
C ASN A 425 -1.84 3.68 -27.45
N GLY A 426 -2.08 4.85 -26.86
CA GLY A 426 -3.35 5.55 -26.93
C GLY A 426 -4.50 4.94 -26.14
N ASP A 427 -4.22 3.99 -25.24
CA ASP A 427 -5.25 3.45 -24.34
C ASP A 427 -5.47 4.38 -23.13
N PRO A 428 -6.62 5.07 -23.02
CA PRO A 428 -6.90 6.01 -21.93
C PRO A 428 -6.91 5.38 -20.54
N GLN A 429 -6.96 4.04 -20.45
CA GLN A 429 -6.90 3.31 -19.18
C GLN A 429 -5.45 3.06 -18.71
N THR A 430 -4.46 3.36 -19.56
CA THR A 430 -3.04 3.21 -19.25
C THR A 430 -2.29 4.52 -19.55
N PRO A 431 -2.51 5.57 -18.74
CA PRO A 431 -1.76 6.83 -18.85
C PRO A 431 -0.27 6.67 -18.57
#